data_AF-A0A7W0WST9-F1
#
_entry.id   AF-A0A7W0WST9-F1
#
_cell.length_a   1.000
_cell.length_b   1.000
_cell.length_c   1.000
_cell.angle_alpha   90.00
_cell.angle_beta   90.00
_cell.angle_gamma   90.00
#
_symmetry.space_group_name_H-M   'P 1'
#
loop_
_entity.id
_entity.type
_entity.pdbx_description
1 polymer ?
#
loop_
_entity_poly.entity_id
_entity_poly.type
_entity_poly.pdbx_seq_one_letter_code
_entity_poly.pdbx_strand_id
1 'polypeptide(L)'
;MARISWLNDDTTPDLDAHVSQLEHFTNSIADGVIDAKELSTQESNVVAAMRAVEGTLDDATHAKVTRLLAEVAAYTVMRTLHELAQAKVQKAVGGKS
;
A
#
# COMPACT_ATOMS: atom_id res chain seq x y z
N MET A 1 -0.97 -22.97 0.80
CA MET A 1 -1.55 -22.06 1.80
C MET A 1 -2.91 -21.57 1.30
N ALA A 2 -3.88 -21.35 2.19
CA ALA A 2 -5.14 -20.72 1.81
C ALA A 2 -4.87 -19.27 1.37
N ARG A 3 -5.62 -18.77 0.37
CA ARG A 3 -5.50 -17.38 -0.08
C ARG A 3 -6.00 -16.46 1.02
N ILE A 4 -5.20 -15.46 1.38
CA ILE A 4 -5.63 -14.39 2.27
C ILE A 4 -6.50 -13.43 1.45
N SER A 5 -7.68 -13.09 1.97
CA SER A 5 -8.59 -12.15 1.34
C SER A 5 -7.93 -10.76 1.19
N TRP A 6 -8.28 -10.00 0.15
CA TRP A 6 -7.92 -8.57 0.05
C TRP A 6 -8.85 -7.67 0.87
N LEU A 7 -9.91 -8.25 1.44
CA LEU A 7 -10.93 -7.59 2.24
C LEU A 7 -10.92 -8.17 3.66
N ASN A 8 -11.18 -7.31 4.65
CA ASN A 8 -11.49 -7.74 6.01
C ASN A 8 -12.97 -8.14 6.17
N ASP A 9 -13.34 -8.54 7.39
CA ASP A 9 -14.70 -8.99 7.74
C ASP A 9 -15.78 -7.92 7.52
N ASP A 10 -15.40 -6.63 7.56
CA ASP A 10 -16.26 -5.48 7.30
C ASP A 10 -16.29 -5.08 5.81
N THR A 11 -15.79 -5.93 4.91
CA THR A 11 -15.70 -5.70 3.45
C THR A 11 -14.86 -4.49 3.03
N THR A 12 -14.01 -4.00 3.94
CA THR A 12 -13.08 -2.89 3.68
C THR A 12 -11.77 -3.45 3.12
N PRO A 13 -11.09 -2.74 2.20
CA PRO A 13 -9.75 -3.13 1.76
C PRO A 13 -8.79 -3.24 2.96
N ASP A 14 -8.25 -4.43 3.18
CA ASP A 14 -7.21 -4.70 4.17
C ASP A 14 -6.03 -5.39 3.49
N LEU A 15 -5.06 -4.56 3.11
CA LEU A 15 -3.81 -5.02 2.52
C LEU A 15 -2.69 -5.07 3.56
N ASP A 16 -2.94 -4.65 4.80
CA ASP A 16 -1.90 -4.57 5.83
C ASP A 16 -1.43 -5.99 6.22
N ALA A 17 -2.34 -6.95 6.20
CA ALA A 17 -2.01 -8.38 6.33
C ALA A 17 -1.10 -8.91 5.20
N HIS A 18 -1.20 -8.34 3.99
CA HIS A 18 -0.32 -8.71 2.86
C HIS A 18 1.02 -7.95 2.94
N VAL A 19 0.98 -6.68 3.33
CA VAL A 19 2.17 -5.83 3.49
C VAL A 19 3.06 -6.32 4.64
N SER A 20 2.48 -6.74 5.75
CA SER A 20 3.24 -7.27 6.90
C SER A 20 4.05 -8.53 6.59
N GLN A 21 3.71 -9.26 5.52
CA GLN A 21 4.47 -10.41 5.03
C GLN A 21 5.67 -10.02 4.15
N LEU A 22 5.78 -8.74 3.77
CA LEU A 22 6.90 -8.22 3.00
C LEU A 22 8.03 -7.88 3.97
N GLU A 23 8.94 -8.82 4.23
CA GLU A 23 10.07 -8.63 5.17
C GLU A 23 10.89 -7.35 4.88
N HIS A 24 11.05 -6.99 3.60
CA HIS A 24 11.75 -5.76 3.21
C HIS A 24 11.03 -4.49 3.66
N PHE A 25 9.69 -4.48 3.64
CA PHE A 25 8.90 -3.34 4.10
C PHE A 25 9.01 -3.19 5.61
N THR A 26 8.86 -4.28 6.37
CA THR A 26 8.99 -4.28 7.83
C THR A 26 10.37 -3.77 8.27
N ASN A 27 11.42 -4.16 7.56
CA ASN A 27 12.78 -3.68 7.84
C ASN A 27 12.95 -2.19 7.52
N SER A 28 12.37 -1.70 6.42
CA SER A 28 12.51 -0.29 5.97
C SER A 28 11.70 0.71 6.80
N ILE A 29 10.78 0.24 7.64
CA ILE A 29 9.95 1.08 8.52
C ILE A 29 10.47 1.05 9.97
N ALA A 30 11.42 0.17 10.28
CA ALA A 30 11.83 -0.12 11.66
C ALA A 30 12.43 1.08 12.41
N ASP A 31 13.13 1.98 11.71
CA ASP A 31 13.72 3.19 12.28
C ASP A 31 12.83 4.45 12.11
N GLY A 32 11.68 4.29 11.44
CA GLY A 32 10.73 5.36 11.16
C GLY A 32 11.13 6.33 10.04
N VAL A 33 12.21 6.07 9.30
CA VAL A 33 12.69 6.93 8.20
C VAL A 33 12.98 6.09 6.97
N ILE A 34 12.20 6.28 5.90
CA ILE A 34 12.47 5.63 4.61
C ILE A 34 13.50 6.45 3.84
N ASP A 35 14.66 5.87 3.55
CA ASP A 35 15.70 6.49 2.73
C ASP A 35 15.49 6.29 1.21
N ALA A 36 16.30 6.96 0.39
CA ALA A 36 16.20 6.88 -1.07
C ALA A 36 16.49 5.48 -1.62
N LYS A 37 17.36 4.70 -0.97
CA LYS A 37 17.72 3.34 -1.38
C LYS A 37 16.60 2.36 -1.04
N GLU A 38 15.97 2.52 0.12
CA GLU A 38 14.80 1.73 0.53
C GLU A 38 13.62 2.00 -0.40
N LEU A 39 13.36 3.27 -0.73
CA LEU A 39 12.32 3.62 -1.70
C LEU A 39 12.59 3.01 -3.09
N SER A 40 13.83 3.10 -3.57
CA SER A 40 14.22 2.50 -4.86
C SER A 40 14.12 0.98 -4.86
N THR A 41 14.39 0.35 -3.71
CA THR A 41 14.19 -1.10 -3.52
C THR A 41 12.71 -1.46 -3.62
N GLN A 42 11.84 -0.70 -2.97
CA GLN A 42 10.39 -0.91 -3.04
C GLN A 42 9.86 -0.73 -4.47
N GLU A 43 10.33 0.29 -5.19
CA GLU A 43 9.99 0.50 -6.61
C GLU A 43 10.38 -0.71 -7.46
N SER A 44 11.60 -1.22 -7.29
CA SER A 44 12.09 -2.41 -7.99
C SER A 44 11.21 -3.64 -7.71
N ASN A 45 10.78 -3.82 -6.45
CA ASN A 45 9.90 -4.92 -6.06
C ASN A 45 8.52 -4.82 -6.73
N VAL A 46 7.92 -3.63 -6.77
CA VAL A 46 6.63 -3.41 -7.45
C VAL A 46 6.74 -3.68 -8.95
N VAL A 47 7.81 -3.22 -9.60
CA VAL A 47 8.05 -3.47 -11.03
C VAL A 47 8.19 -4.98 -11.30
N ALA A 48 8.95 -5.70 -10.46
CA ALA A 48 9.10 -7.14 -10.60
C ALA A 48 7.77 -7.88 -10.44
N ALA A 49 6.96 -7.51 -9.44
CA ALA A 49 5.64 -8.09 -9.21
C ALA A 49 4.67 -7.84 -10.38
N MET A 50 4.65 -6.61 -10.91
CA MET A 50 3.83 -6.27 -12.09
C MET A 50 4.20 -7.13 -13.29
N ARG A 51 5.50 -7.22 -13.61
CA ARG A 51 5.98 -8.03 -14.75
C ARG A 51 5.68 -9.52 -14.60
N ALA A 52 5.76 -10.05 -13.38
CA ALA A 52 5.48 -11.46 -13.10
C ALA A 52 4.00 -11.82 -13.32
N VAL A 53 3.09 -10.86 -13.14
CA VAL A 53 1.65 -11.09 -13.28
C VAL A 53 1.14 -10.73 -14.68
N GLU A 54 1.58 -9.60 -15.24
CA GLU A 54 0.93 -8.95 -16.39
C GLU A 54 0.83 -9.87 -17.62
N GLY A 55 1.92 -10.55 -17.99
CA GLY A 55 1.95 -11.45 -19.15
C GLY A 55 1.18 -12.76 -18.97
N THR A 56 0.69 -13.06 -17.76
CA THR A 56 -0.09 -14.29 -17.48
C THR A 56 -1.60 -14.07 -17.56
N LEU A 57 -2.03 -12.81 -17.70
CA LEU A 57 -3.45 -12.43 -17.73
C LEU A 57 -3.95 -12.36 -19.17
N ASP A 58 -5.17 -12.83 -19.41
CA ASP A 58 -5.91 -12.44 -20.61
C ASP A 58 -6.36 -10.97 -20.52
N ASP A 59 -6.75 -10.39 -21.66
CA ASP A 59 -7.14 -8.97 -21.74
C ASP A 59 -8.25 -8.59 -20.75
N ALA A 60 -9.23 -9.48 -20.57
CA ALA A 60 -10.37 -9.23 -19.70
C ALA A 60 -9.97 -9.22 -18.22
N THR A 61 -9.06 -10.11 -17.82
CA THR A 61 -8.53 -10.21 -16.46
C THR A 61 -7.53 -9.09 -16.20
N HIS A 62 -6.67 -8.78 -17.16
CA HIS A 62 -5.75 -7.65 -17.12
C HIS A 62 -6.49 -6.34 -16.85
N ALA A 63 -7.59 -6.07 -17.57
CA ALA A 63 -8.39 -4.88 -17.36
C ALA A 63 -8.96 -4.78 -15.92
N LYS A 64 -9.41 -5.90 -15.35
CA LYS A 64 -9.91 -5.95 -13.95
C LYS A 64 -8.80 -5.70 -12.93
N VAL A 65 -7.64 -6.34 -13.10
CA VAL A 65 -6.48 -6.17 -12.23
C VAL A 65 -5.93 -4.74 -12.33
N THR A 66 -5.86 -4.18 -13.54
CA THR A 66 -5.47 -2.79 -13.77
C THR A 66 -6.40 -1.82 -13.04
N ARG A 67 -7.72 -2.04 -13.15
CA ARG A 67 -8.70 -1.24 -12.41
C ARG A 67 -8.51 -1.33 -10.90
N LEU A 68 -8.27 -2.52 -10.38
CA LEU A 68 -7.99 -2.74 -8.96
C LEU A 68 -6.72 -2.01 -8.49
N LEU A 69 -5.61 -2.15 -9.22
CA LEU A 69 -4.34 -1.49 -8.88
C LEU A 69 -4.50 0.03 -8.85
N ALA A 70 -5.24 0.60 -9.82
CA ALA A 70 -5.51 2.03 -9.86
C ALA A 70 -6.33 2.52 -8.65
N GLU A 71 -7.38 1.79 -8.28
CA GLU A 71 -8.22 2.11 -7.11
C GLU A 71 -7.45 1.96 -5.79
N VAL A 72 -6.64 0.92 -5.64
CA VAL A 72 -5.78 0.74 -4.47
C VAL A 72 -4.78 1.89 -4.36
N ALA A 73 -4.09 2.24 -5.44
CA ALA A 73 -3.13 3.35 -5.44
C ALA A 73 -3.81 4.69 -5.07
N ALA A 74 -4.97 4.99 -5.67
CA ALA A 74 -5.74 6.18 -5.36
C ALA A 74 -6.19 6.20 -3.89
N TYR A 75 -6.74 5.09 -3.40
CA TYR A 75 -7.19 4.96 -2.02
C TYR A 75 -6.04 5.14 -1.02
N THR A 76 -4.88 4.51 -1.24
CA THR A 76 -3.71 4.67 -0.38
C THR A 76 -3.28 6.13 -0.30
N VAL A 77 -3.17 6.83 -1.43
CA VAL A 77 -2.84 8.25 -1.44
C VAL A 77 -3.88 9.09 -0.70
N MET A 78 -5.17 8.88 -0.97
CA MET A 78 -6.25 9.61 -0.30
C MET A 78 -6.25 9.37 1.22
N ARG A 79 -6.09 8.12 1.66
CA ARG A 79 -6.02 7.73 3.07
C ARG A 79 -4.83 8.40 3.76
N THR A 80 -3.63 8.30 3.19
CA THR A 80 -2.43 8.92 3.76
C THR A 80 -2.56 10.44 3.84
N LEU A 81 -3.09 11.09 2.81
CA LEU A 81 -3.33 12.54 2.84
C LEU A 81 -4.37 12.93 3.90
N HIS A 82 -5.44 12.14 4.05
CA HIS A 82 -6.45 12.35 5.07
C HIS A 82 -5.85 12.23 6.49
N GLU A 83 -5.07 11.19 6.76
CA GLU A 83 -4.39 10.96 8.04
C GLU A 83 -3.40 12.09 8.37
N LEU A 84 -2.57 12.51 7.40
CA LEU A 84 -1.65 13.63 7.57
C LEU A 84 -2.38 14.95 7.85
N ALA A 85 -3.53 15.20 7.20
CA ALA A 85 -4.34 16.37 7.47
C ALA A 85 -4.90 16.35 8.90
N GLN A 86 -5.41 15.20 9.35
CA GLN A 86 -5.92 15.04 10.72
C GLN A 86 -4.81 15.22 11.78
N ALA A 87 -3.62 14.65 11.56
CA ALA A 87 -2.49 14.82 12.47
C ALA A 87 -2.06 16.30 12.61
N LYS A 88 -2.09 17.06 11.50
CA LYS A 88 -1.82 18.51 11.53
C LYS A 88 -2.85 19.28 12.35
N VAL A 89 -4.14 18.93 12.21
CA VAL A 89 -5.23 19.54 12.99
C VAL A 89 -5.05 19.24 14.49
N GLN A 90 -4.79 17.99 14.85
CA GLN A 90 -4.56 17.59 16.25
C GLN A 90 -3.39 18.35 16.88
N LYS A 91 -2.27 18.49 16.16
CA LYS A 91 -1.11 19.26 16.64
C LYS A 91 -1.43 20.74 16.84
N ALA A 92 -2.25 21.35 15.97
CA ALA A 92 -2.64 22.74 16.07
C ALA A 92 -3.62 23.02 17.24
N VAL A 93 -4.47 22.05 17.58
CA VAL A 93 -5.43 22.15 18.69
C VAL A 93 -4.79 21.79 20.03
N GLY A 94 -3.90 20.80 20.08
CA GLY A 94 -3.19 20.37 21.30
C GLY A 94 -2.05 21.29 21.74
N GLY A 95 -1.54 22.17 20.86
CA GLY A 95 -0.53 23.19 21.19
C GLY A 95 -1.08 24.49 21.78
N LYS A 96 -2.39 24.57 22.08
CA LYS A 96 -3.08 25.74 22.65
C LYS A 96 -3.46 25.58 24.13
N SER A 97 -2.76 24.74 24.89
CA SER A 97 -2.97 24.57 26.34
C SER A 97 -1.76 25.03 27.14
#